data_AF-A0A2S2NRX2-F1
#
_entry.id   AF-A0A2S2NRX2-F1
#
_cell.length_a   1.000
_cell.length_b   1.000
_cell.length_c   1.000
_cell.angle_alpha   90.00
_cell.angle_beta   90.00
_cell.angle_gamma   90.00
#
_symmetry.space_group_name_H-M   'P 1'
#
loop_
_entity.id
_entity.type
_entity.pdbx_description
1 polymer ?
#
loop_
_entity_poly.entity_id
_entity_poly.type
_entity_poly.pdbx_seq_one_letter_code
_entity_poly.pdbx_strand_id
1 'polypeptide(L)'
;KLINFILIIGKFGSKYSTNITRIRNNTNNRRRKLFSSGIVRTKTKYKCSAPDNNYGLAEPLDDHLILNDDDLLKKKNEFLQKLTDVNRCEVEKLTRDQSHSQIWNKERRVRLTASKFGEVCKMRDITSCKIKVHGMLYKPSTTCKSMAYGIETEPLARASFEALLQVSVKLCGLYIDREYPYLAASPGIYKLWTYYYVEC
;
A
#
# COMPACT_ATOMS: atom_id res chain seq x y z
N LYS A 1 3.32 28.19 -11.10
CA LYS A 1 2.26 27.56 -10.25
C LYS A 1 2.70 26.21 -9.66
N LEU A 2 3.36 25.32 -10.42
CA LEU A 2 3.94 24.05 -9.93
C LEU A 2 5.02 24.19 -8.83
N ILE A 3 5.88 25.21 -8.91
CA ILE A 3 6.99 25.40 -7.95
C ILE A 3 6.46 25.74 -6.54
N ASN A 4 5.41 26.56 -6.44
CA ASN A 4 4.77 26.87 -5.16
C ASN A 4 4.08 25.63 -4.56
N PHE A 5 3.55 24.73 -5.39
CA PHE A 5 2.89 23.49 -4.95
C PHE A 5 3.88 22.52 -4.28
N ILE A 6 5.08 22.35 -4.85
CA ILE A 6 6.16 21.52 -4.27
C ILE A 6 6.63 22.09 -2.92
N LEU A 7 6.76 23.42 -2.82
CA LEU A 7 7.13 24.11 -1.58
C LEU A 7 6.11 23.92 -0.45
N ILE A 8 4.81 23.85 -0.78
CA ILE A 8 3.73 23.65 0.20
C ILE A 8 3.78 22.23 0.78
N ILE A 9 3.93 21.20 -0.07
CA ILE A 9 4.03 19.79 0.38
C ILE A 9 5.26 19.59 1.29
N GLY A 10 6.39 20.21 0.92
CA GLY A 10 7.60 20.19 1.75
C GLY A 10 7.43 20.87 3.12
N LYS A 11 6.61 21.93 3.20
CA LYS A 11 6.31 22.62 4.46
C LYS A 11 5.39 21.83 5.39
N PHE A 12 4.46 21.03 4.86
CA PHE A 12 3.61 20.16 5.69
C PHE A 12 4.42 19.02 6.34
N GLY A 13 5.33 18.36 5.60
CA GLY A 13 6.21 17.32 6.20
C GLY A 13 7.13 17.86 7.31
N SER A 14 7.51 19.13 7.23
CA SER A 14 8.40 19.79 8.20
C SER A 14 7.76 20.05 9.57
N LYS A 15 6.44 20.29 9.64
CA LYS A 15 5.76 20.64 10.92
C LYS A 15 5.64 19.45 11.88
N TYR A 16 5.59 18.24 11.35
CA TYR A 16 5.52 16.99 12.13
C TYR A 16 6.89 16.34 12.34
N SER A 17 7.95 16.96 11.84
CA SER A 17 9.33 16.49 11.97
C SER A 17 9.97 16.99 13.28
N THR A 18 9.32 16.78 14.43
CA THR A 18 9.84 17.15 15.77
C THR A 18 11.19 16.49 16.09
N ASN A 19 11.58 15.49 15.31
CA ASN A 19 12.80 14.72 15.49
C ASN A 19 13.94 15.15 14.55
N ILE A 20 13.77 16.12 13.66
CA ILE A 20 14.79 16.39 12.61
C ILE A 20 16.10 16.95 13.19
N THR A 21 16.02 17.76 14.25
CA THR A 21 17.17 18.29 14.99
C THR A 21 17.89 17.18 15.75
N ARG A 22 17.14 16.29 16.41
CA ARG A 22 17.73 15.12 17.08
C ARG A 22 18.31 14.11 16.09
N ILE A 23 17.66 13.88 14.94
CA ILE A 23 18.19 13.07 13.83
C ILE A 23 19.47 13.71 13.30
N ARG A 24 19.49 15.02 13.00
CA ARG A 24 20.69 15.75 12.56
C ARG A 24 21.84 15.64 13.55
N ASN A 25 21.57 15.89 14.83
CA ASN A 25 22.56 15.79 15.90
C ASN A 25 23.08 14.35 16.06
N ASN A 26 22.20 13.34 15.99
CA ASN A 26 22.62 11.94 15.98
C ASN A 26 23.38 11.55 14.70
N THR A 27 23.04 12.09 13.52
CA THR A 27 23.80 11.85 12.28
C THR A 27 25.15 12.55 12.29
N ASN A 28 25.29 13.74 12.88
CA ASN A 28 26.59 14.40 13.06
C ASN A 28 27.45 13.66 14.08
N ASN A 29 26.87 13.17 15.18
CA ASN A 29 27.59 12.33 16.16
C ASN A 29 27.89 10.90 15.64
N ARG A 30 27.15 10.40 14.64
CA ARG A 30 27.36 9.08 14.01
C ARG A 30 28.17 9.11 12.72
N ARG A 31 28.36 10.28 12.10
CA ARG A 31 29.34 10.43 11.03
C ARG A 31 30.71 10.24 11.67
N ARG A 32 31.28 9.06 11.42
CA ARG A 32 32.67 8.74 11.73
C ARG A 32 33.49 9.91 11.21
N LYS A 33 34.14 10.66 12.12
CA LYS A 33 35.20 11.59 11.71
C LYS A 33 36.15 10.76 10.85
N LEU A 34 36.42 11.23 9.63
CA LEU A 34 37.29 10.53 8.66
C LEU A 34 38.67 10.21 9.26
N PHE A 35 39.08 10.97 10.28
CA PHE A 35 40.23 10.70 11.12
C PHE A 35 39.84 10.96 12.59
N SER A 36 39.78 9.91 13.39
CA SER A 36 39.58 10.00 14.85
C SER A 36 40.70 9.23 15.52
N SER A 37 41.61 9.93 16.19
CA SER A 37 42.68 9.35 17.02
C SER A 37 42.11 8.88 18.37
N GLY A 38 41.21 7.91 18.33
CA GLY A 38 40.60 7.30 19.52
C GLY A 38 40.37 5.81 19.29
N ILE A 39 40.25 5.05 20.39
CA ILE A 39 40.06 3.60 20.37
C ILE A 39 38.86 3.25 19.48
N VAL A 40 39.16 2.60 18.35
CA VAL A 40 38.13 2.15 17.40
C VAL A 40 37.34 1.04 18.07
N ARG A 41 36.05 1.28 18.39
CA ARG A 41 35.14 0.18 18.70
C ARG A 41 35.11 -0.75 17.50
N THR A 42 35.66 -1.96 17.67
CA THR A 42 35.49 -3.06 16.72
C THR A 42 34.00 -3.30 16.59
N LYS A 43 33.40 -2.85 15.48
CA LYS A 43 32.06 -3.32 15.11
C LYS A 43 32.19 -4.82 15.00
N THR A 44 31.39 -5.56 15.77
CA THR A 44 31.12 -6.97 15.49
C THR A 44 30.81 -7.03 14.01
N LYS A 45 31.64 -7.71 13.22
CA LYS A 45 31.38 -7.92 11.79
C LYS A 45 29.94 -8.39 11.73
N TYR A 46 29.06 -7.56 11.16
CA TYR A 46 27.75 -8.02 10.79
C TYR A 46 28.05 -9.26 9.95
N LYS A 47 27.70 -10.45 10.44
CA LYS A 47 27.59 -11.58 9.54
C LYS A 47 26.64 -11.05 8.48
N CYS A 48 27.16 -10.81 7.28
CA CYS A 48 26.36 -10.90 6.08
C CYS A 48 25.59 -12.20 6.30
N SER A 49 24.34 -12.12 6.74
CA SER A 49 23.40 -13.19 6.52
C SER A 49 23.34 -13.22 5.01
N ALA A 50 24.17 -14.08 4.41
CA ALA A 50 23.91 -14.52 3.06
C ALA A 50 22.43 -14.88 3.01
N PRO A 51 21.73 -14.61 1.90
CA PRO A 51 20.38 -15.14 1.74
C PRO A 51 20.43 -16.61 2.18
N ASP A 52 19.62 -16.95 3.18
CA ASP A 52 19.65 -18.29 3.75
C ASP A 52 19.50 -19.28 2.58
N ASN A 53 20.39 -20.27 2.53
CA ASN A 53 20.48 -21.21 1.42
C ASN A 53 19.15 -21.96 1.23
N ASN A 54 18.31 -21.98 2.27
CA ASN A 54 16.99 -22.59 2.28
C ASN A 54 15.84 -21.54 2.28
N TYR A 55 16.14 -20.24 2.13
CA TYR A 55 15.14 -19.17 2.02
C TYR A 55 14.49 -19.19 0.63
N GLY A 56 13.65 -20.21 0.37
CA GLY A 56 13.01 -20.38 -0.93
C GLY A 56 12.70 -21.82 -1.33
N LEU A 57 13.07 -22.83 -0.54
CA LEU A 57 12.50 -24.17 -0.70
C LEU A 57 11.11 -24.15 -0.09
N ALA A 58 10.17 -23.51 -0.78
CA ALA A 58 8.78 -23.66 -0.43
C ALA A 58 8.43 -25.14 -0.56
N GLU A 59 7.89 -25.72 0.50
CA GLU A 59 7.26 -27.03 0.41
C GLU A 59 6.28 -27.01 -0.79
N PRO A 60 6.31 -28.04 -1.64
CA PRO A 60 5.32 -28.20 -2.70
C PRO A 60 3.93 -27.95 -2.11
N LEU A 61 3.08 -27.26 -2.87
CA LEU A 61 1.68 -27.09 -2.47
C LEU A 61 1.11 -28.48 -2.20
N ASP A 62 0.54 -28.70 -1.00
CA ASP A 62 -0.05 -29.98 -0.60
C ASP A 62 -0.92 -30.54 -1.75
N ASP A 63 -0.52 -31.68 -2.31
CA ASP A 63 -1.15 -32.38 -3.46
C ASP A 63 -2.61 -32.80 -3.20
N HIS A 64 -3.17 -32.51 -2.02
CA HIS A 64 -4.54 -32.87 -1.65
C HIS A 64 -5.62 -32.04 -2.35
N LEU A 65 -5.24 -31.08 -3.21
CA LEU A 65 -6.12 -30.32 -4.09
C LEU A 65 -5.61 -30.33 -5.55
N ILE A 66 -5.22 -31.49 -6.08
CA ILE A 66 -5.12 -31.67 -7.54
C ILE A 66 -6.53 -31.56 -8.11
N LEU A 67 -7.00 -30.31 -8.27
CA LEU A 67 -8.06 -30.02 -9.22
C LEU A 67 -7.48 -30.37 -10.58
N ASN A 68 -8.27 -31.08 -11.40
CA ASN A 68 -7.91 -31.26 -12.79
C ASN A 68 -7.63 -29.88 -13.40
N ASP A 69 -6.63 -29.76 -14.27
CA ASP A 69 -6.23 -28.46 -14.84
C ASP A 69 -7.44 -27.76 -15.52
N ASP A 70 -8.34 -28.55 -16.10
CA ASP A 70 -9.60 -28.09 -16.69
C ASP A 70 -10.56 -27.49 -15.65
N ASP A 71 -10.69 -28.10 -14.48
CA ASP A 71 -11.55 -27.61 -13.39
C ASP A 71 -11.01 -26.32 -12.80
N LEU A 72 -9.69 -26.21 -12.67
CA LEU A 72 -9.03 -24.99 -12.23
C LEU A 72 -9.28 -23.86 -13.23
N LEU A 73 -9.13 -24.14 -14.52
CA LEU A 73 -9.37 -23.17 -15.59
C LEU A 73 -10.83 -22.72 -15.61
N LYS A 74 -11.78 -23.66 -15.46
CA LYS A 74 -13.21 -23.37 -15.36
C LYS A 74 -13.52 -22.44 -14.19
N LYS A 75 -13.05 -22.78 -12.98
CA LYS A 75 -13.25 -21.95 -11.78
C LYS A 75 -12.62 -20.57 -11.91
N LYS A 76 -11.43 -20.47 -12.52
CA LYS A 76 -10.78 -19.20 -12.81
C LYS A 76 -11.65 -18.32 -13.71
N ASN A 77 -12.19 -18.88 -14.79
CA ASN A 77 -13.03 -18.15 -15.73
C ASN A 77 -14.35 -17.69 -15.08
N GLU A 78 -15.01 -18.57 -14.33
CA GLU A 78 -16.21 -18.22 -13.55
C GLU A 78 -15.94 -17.08 -12.56
N PHE A 79 -14.78 -17.10 -11.89
CA PHE A 79 -14.38 -16.05 -10.96
C PHE A 79 -14.14 -14.71 -11.67
N LEU A 80 -13.45 -14.72 -12.82
CA LEU A 80 -13.22 -13.50 -13.61
C LEU A 80 -14.53 -12.92 -14.17
N GLN A 81 -15.46 -13.76 -14.61
CA GLN A 81 -16.79 -13.32 -15.04
C GLN A 81 -17.54 -12.63 -13.89
N LYS A 82 -17.55 -13.24 -12.70
CA LYS A 82 -18.16 -12.64 -11.49
C LYS A 82 -17.56 -11.27 -11.14
N LEU A 83 -16.26 -11.08 -11.32
CA LEU A 83 -15.60 -9.79 -11.05
C LEU A 83 -15.94 -8.73 -12.11
N THR A 84 -16.25 -9.15 -13.33
CA THR A 84 -16.55 -8.28 -14.47
C THR A 84 -17.98 -7.75 -14.41
N ASP A 85 -18.93 -8.58 -14.00
CA ASP A 85 -20.38 -8.28 -13.92
C ASP A 85 -20.76 -7.28 -12.80
N VAL A 86 -19.77 -6.79 -12.05
CA VAL A 86 -20.01 -5.88 -10.91
C VAL A 86 -20.23 -4.46 -11.40
N ASN A 87 -21.27 -3.79 -10.88
CA ASN A 87 -21.49 -2.37 -11.11
C ASN A 87 -20.43 -1.50 -10.40
N ARG A 88 -19.41 -1.10 -11.17
CA ARG A 88 -18.25 -0.34 -10.69
C ARG A 88 -18.63 1.00 -10.05
N CYS A 89 -19.61 1.69 -10.62
CA CYS A 89 -20.07 3.00 -10.13
C CYS A 89 -20.76 2.87 -8.77
N GLU A 90 -21.53 1.81 -8.59
CA GLU A 90 -22.22 1.52 -7.33
C GLU A 90 -21.21 1.10 -6.25
N VAL A 91 -20.25 0.24 -6.59
CA VAL A 91 -19.17 -0.14 -5.67
C VAL A 91 -18.38 1.09 -5.21
N GLU A 92 -18.04 2.02 -6.09
CA GLU A 92 -17.34 3.25 -5.70
C GLU A 92 -18.14 4.04 -4.66
N LYS A 93 -19.45 4.22 -4.88
CA LYS A 93 -20.34 4.97 -3.99
C LYS A 93 -20.49 4.31 -2.63
N LEU A 94 -20.73 2.99 -2.59
CA LEU A 94 -20.94 2.21 -1.37
C LEU A 94 -19.66 2.04 -0.54
N THR A 95 -18.50 2.32 -1.13
CA THR A 95 -17.20 2.11 -0.50
C THR A 95 -16.46 3.41 -0.19
N ARG A 96 -17.13 4.57 -0.30
CA ARG A 96 -16.56 5.89 0.05
C ARG A 96 -16.15 6.01 1.52
N ASP A 97 -16.81 5.28 2.40
CA ASP A 97 -16.48 5.23 3.83
C ASP A 97 -15.27 4.32 4.14
N GLN A 98 -14.65 3.76 3.09
CA GLN A 98 -13.42 2.98 3.11
C GLN A 98 -13.40 1.92 4.23
N SER A 99 -12.58 2.10 5.25
CA SER A 99 -12.38 1.13 6.34
C SER A 99 -13.64 0.84 7.14
N HIS A 100 -14.59 1.78 7.18
CA HIS A 100 -15.86 1.60 7.90
C HIS A 100 -16.88 0.78 7.08
N SER A 101 -16.65 0.60 5.78
CA SER A 101 -17.53 -0.19 4.90
C SER A 101 -17.10 -1.66 4.87
N GLN A 102 -18.02 -2.55 5.22
CA GLN A 102 -17.80 -4.00 5.08
C GLN A 102 -17.64 -4.40 3.61
N ILE A 103 -18.35 -3.72 2.70
CA ILE A 103 -18.29 -3.95 1.26
C ILE A 103 -16.89 -3.63 0.75
N TRP A 104 -16.28 -2.53 1.19
CA TRP A 104 -14.91 -2.17 0.83
C TRP A 104 -13.92 -3.26 1.25
N ASN A 105 -14.07 -3.82 2.45
CA ASN A 105 -13.22 -4.91 2.92
C ASN A 105 -13.42 -6.19 2.09
N LYS A 106 -14.67 -6.51 1.70
CA LYS A 106 -15.00 -7.68 0.87
C LYS A 106 -14.37 -7.57 -0.53
N GLU A 107 -14.55 -6.44 -1.20
CA GLU A 107 -13.99 -6.19 -2.54
C GLU A 107 -12.45 -6.25 -2.53
N ARG A 108 -11.80 -5.72 -1.50
CA ARG A 108 -10.33 -5.75 -1.36
C ARG A 108 -9.73 -7.13 -1.02
N ARG A 109 -10.55 -8.12 -0.70
CA ARG A 109 -10.12 -9.52 -0.54
C ARG A 109 -10.10 -10.26 -1.87
N VAL A 110 -11.03 -9.93 -2.77
CA VAL A 110 -11.15 -10.58 -4.08
C VAL A 110 -10.35 -9.85 -5.18
N ARG A 111 -9.94 -8.60 -4.96
CA ARG A 111 -9.16 -7.79 -5.90
C ARG A 111 -7.76 -7.45 -5.37
N LEU A 112 -6.79 -7.41 -6.28
CA LEU A 112 -5.44 -6.97 -6.01
C LEU A 112 -5.37 -5.44 -5.96
N THR A 113 -5.13 -4.92 -4.76
CA THR A 113 -5.09 -3.47 -4.54
C THR A 113 -3.70 -2.87 -4.70
N ALA A 114 -3.61 -1.60 -5.10
CA ALA A 114 -2.34 -0.88 -5.27
C ALA A 114 -1.34 -1.04 -4.08
N SER A 115 -1.83 -1.03 -2.83
CA SER A 115 -0.98 -1.19 -1.64
C SER A 115 -0.36 -2.60 -1.51
N LYS A 116 -0.97 -3.62 -2.12
CA LYS A 116 -0.47 -5.00 -2.16
C LYS A 116 0.32 -5.28 -3.45
N PHE A 117 0.07 -4.51 -4.51
CA PHE A 117 0.69 -4.69 -5.82
C PHE A 117 2.23 -4.65 -5.77
N GLY A 118 2.81 -3.73 -5.00
CA GLY A 118 4.26 -3.63 -4.86
C GLY A 118 4.91 -4.81 -4.13
N GLU A 119 4.15 -5.55 -3.31
CA GLU A 119 4.63 -6.80 -2.69
C GLU A 119 4.63 -7.93 -3.71
N VAL A 120 3.56 -8.04 -4.50
CA VAL A 120 3.44 -9.04 -5.58
C VAL A 120 4.52 -8.85 -6.64
N CYS A 121 4.78 -7.62 -7.08
CA CYS A 121 5.79 -7.34 -8.10
C CYS A 121 7.24 -7.64 -7.65
N LYS A 122 7.49 -7.73 -6.34
CA LYS A 122 8.81 -8.04 -5.79
C LYS A 122 9.01 -9.54 -5.53
N MET A 123 7.96 -10.34 -5.72
CA MET A 123 8.07 -11.78 -5.56
C MET A 123 8.95 -12.37 -6.66
N ARG A 124 9.73 -13.39 -6.29
CA ARG A 124 10.44 -14.21 -7.25
C ARG A 124 9.51 -15.34 -7.70
N ASP A 125 9.71 -15.84 -8.91
CA ASP A 125 8.91 -16.93 -9.48
C ASP A 125 8.98 -18.20 -8.62
N ILE A 126 10.13 -18.43 -7.96
CA ILE A 126 10.34 -19.56 -7.03
C ILE A 126 9.66 -19.39 -5.66
N THR A 127 9.16 -18.19 -5.33
CA THR A 127 8.56 -17.93 -4.01
C THR A 127 7.07 -18.27 -4.05
N SER A 128 6.64 -19.21 -3.21
CA SER A 128 5.23 -19.59 -3.12
C SER A 128 4.32 -18.40 -2.79
N CYS A 129 3.20 -18.29 -3.51
CA CYS A 129 2.17 -17.29 -3.26
C CYS A 129 1.23 -17.64 -2.09
N LYS A 130 1.31 -18.85 -1.52
CA LYS A 130 0.40 -19.37 -0.47
C LYS A 130 0.19 -18.38 0.68
N ILE A 131 1.28 -17.89 1.26
CA ILE A 131 1.24 -16.96 2.40
C ILE A 131 0.61 -15.61 2.00
N LYS A 132 0.91 -15.11 0.79
CA LYS A 132 0.40 -13.81 0.32
C LYS A 132 -1.09 -13.87 0.01
N VAL A 133 -1.52 -14.93 -0.67
CA VAL A 133 -2.94 -15.20 -0.96
C VAL A 133 -3.71 -15.39 0.35
N HIS A 134 -3.19 -16.18 1.28
CA HIS A 134 -3.80 -16.36 2.60
C HIS A 134 -3.92 -15.02 3.36
N GLY A 135 -2.86 -14.21 3.36
CA GLY A 135 -2.87 -12.86 3.92
C GLY A 135 -3.79 -11.88 3.19
N MET A 136 -4.11 -12.10 1.92
CA MET A 136 -5.08 -11.29 1.19
C MET A 136 -6.51 -11.64 1.58
N LEU A 137 -6.81 -12.92 1.76
CA LEU A 137 -8.16 -13.45 2.00
C LEU A 137 -8.59 -13.35 3.47
N TYR A 138 -7.69 -13.67 4.40
CA TYR A 138 -8.06 -13.93 5.81
C TYR A 138 -7.45 -12.94 6.81
N LYS A 139 -6.58 -12.03 6.38
CA LYS A 139 -5.90 -11.12 7.31
C LYS A 139 -6.92 -10.20 8.03
N PRO A 140 -6.90 -10.16 9.38
CA PRO A 140 -7.76 -9.25 10.13
C PRO A 140 -7.33 -7.79 9.94
N SER A 141 -8.28 -6.88 10.10
CA SER A 141 -8.00 -5.44 10.11
C SER A 141 -7.03 -5.14 11.25
N THR A 142 -5.82 -4.69 10.91
CA THR A 142 -4.81 -4.30 11.90
C THR A 142 -4.86 -2.79 12.09
N THR A 143 -5.04 -2.33 13.32
CA THR A 143 -4.97 -0.91 13.67
C THR A 143 -3.69 -0.63 14.45
N CYS A 144 -2.88 0.32 13.98
CA CYS A 144 -1.74 0.83 14.74
C CYS A 144 -1.98 2.31 15.10
N LYS A 145 -1.27 2.81 16.13
CA LYS A 145 -1.40 4.21 16.58
C LYS A 145 -1.17 5.22 15.46
N SER A 146 -0.20 4.94 14.58
CA SER A 146 0.10 5.79 13.42
C SER A 146 -1.03 5.79 12.38
N MET A 147 -1.71 4.65 12.19
CA MET A 147 -2.87 4.56 11.30
C MET A 147 -4.07 5.30 11.88
N ALA A 148 -4.34 5.14 13.18
CA ALA A 148 -5.42 5.87 13.86
C ALA A 148 -5.21 7.39 13.74
N TYR A 149 -3.99 7.86 14.03
CA TYR A 149 -3.62 9.27 13.83
C TYR A 149 -3.82 9.72 12.38
N GLY A 150 -3.45 8.90 11.41
CA GLY A 150 -3.67 9.18 9.99
C GLY A 150 -5.16 9.36 9.66
N ILE A 151 -6.02 8.47 10.16
CA ILE A 151 -7.47 8.52 9.97
C ILE A 151 -8.06 9.79 10.62
N GLU A 152 -7.64 10.13 11.84
CA GLU A 152 -8.13 11.31 12.56
C GLU A 152 -7.67 12.63 11.94
N THR A 153 -6.47 12.66 11.35
CA THR A 153 -5.90 13.88 10.75
C THR A 153 -6.29 14.09 9.29
N GLU A 154 -6.76 13.05 8.60
CA GLU A 154 -7.18 13.12 7.20
C GLU A 154 -8.22 14.23 6.92
N PRO A 155 -9.31 14.37 7.71
CA PRO A 155 -10.32 15.38 7.47
C PRO A 155 -9.80 16.81 7.67
N LEU A 156 -8.91 17.00 8.66
CA LEU A 156 -8.26 18.29 8.93
C LEU A 156 -7.32 18.67 7.78
N ALA A 157 -6.53 17.71 7.30
CA ALA A 157 -5.65 17.91 6.16
C ALA A 157 -6.46 18.29 4.90
N ARG A 158 -7.57 17.59 4.64
CA ARG A 158 -8.48 17.90 3.53
C ARG A 158 -9.07 19.31 3.65
N ALA A 159 -9.61 19.69 4.81
CA ALA A 159 -10.17 21.03 5.01
C ALA A 159 -9.12 22.14 4.80
N SER A 160 -7.90 21.94 5.31
CA SER A 160 -6.79 22.89 5.10
C SER A 160 -6.40 23.01 3.63
N PHE A 161 -6.47 21.90 2.89
CA PHE A 161 -6.16 21.81 1.48
C PHE A 161 -7.22 22.51 0.61
N GLU A 162 -8.51 22.28 0.91
CA GLU A 162 -9.64 22.94 0.25
C GLU A 162 -9.59 24.46 0.44
N ALA A 163 -9.29 24.92 1.66
CA ALA A 163 -9.15 26.35 1.96
C ALA A 163 -7.97 27.01 1.22
N LEU A 164 -6.83 26.31 1.12
CA LEU A 164 -5.63 26.83 0.48
C LEU A 164 -5.77 27.00 -1.03
N LEU A 165 -6.43 26.03 -1.68
CA LEU A 165 -6.52 25.97 -3.14
C LEU A 165 -7.88 26.38 -3.69
N GLN A 166 -8.85 26.66 -2.81
CA GLN A 166 -10.23 27.03 -3.15
C GLN A 166 -10.90 25.99 -4.07
N VAL A 167 -10.63 24.71 -3.81
CA VAL A 167 -11.21 23.58 -4.55
C VAL A 167 -11.93 22.66 -3.57
N SER A 168 -13.07 22.10 -3.98
CA SER A 168 -13.78 21.07 -3.21
C SER A 168 -13.20 19.69 -3.47
N VAL A 169 -12.81 18.96 -2.42
CA VAL A 169 -12.29 17.59 -2.51
C VAL A 169 -13.38 16.62 -2.08
N LYS A 170 -13.80 15.76 -3.01
CA LYS A 170 -14.77 14.71 -2.73
C LYS A 170 -14.07 13.46 -2.22
N LEU A 171 -14.68 12.81 -1.22
CA LEU A 171 -14.30 11.47 -0.81
C LEU A 171 -14.48 10.50 -1.99
N CYS A 172 -13.61 9.51 -2.02
CA CYS A 172 -13.53 8.53 -3.09
C CYS A 172 -13.50 7.12 -2.50
N GLY A 173 -14.25 6.22 -3.13
CA GLY A 173 -14.27 4.81 -2.76
C GLY A 173 -13.21 4.00 -3.51
N LEU A 174 -13.48 2.71 -3.63
CA LEU A 174 -12.67 1.79 -4.40
C LEU A 174 -13.00 1.90 -5.90
N TYR A 175 -11.99 2.18 -6.71
CA TYR A 175 -12.05 2.16 -8.17
C TYR A 175 -11.58 0.80 -8.67
N ILE A 176 -12.35 0.22 -9.58
CA ILE A 176 -12.05 -1.05 -10.24
C ILE A 176 -11.61 -0.72 -11.66
N ASP A 177 -10.55 -1.39 -12.13
CA ASP A 177 -10.05 -1.19 -13.49
C ASP A 177 -11.04 -1.74 -14.54
N ARG A 178 -11.11 -1.08 -15.70
CA ARG A 178 -12.08 -1.45 -16.75
C ARG A 178 -11.65 -2.67 -17.53
N GLU A 179 -10.35 -2.80 -17.80
CA GLU A 179 -9.74 -3.84 -18.61
C GLU A 179 -9.39 -5.06 -17.74
N TYR A 180 -8.97 -4.80 -16.50
CA TYR A 180 -8.53 -5.81 -15.54
C TYR A 180 -9.38 -5.79 -14.26
N PRO A 181 -10.56 -6.44 -14.23
CA PRO A 181 -11.49 -6.40 -13.09
C PRO A 181 -10.88 -6.85 -11.76
N TYR A 182 -9.84 -7.67 -11.78
CA TYR A 182 -9.13 -8.10 -10.57
C TYR A 182 -8.21 -7.02 -9.98
N LEU A 183 -7.98 -5.89 -10.67
CA LEU A 183 -7.22 -4.75 -10.16
C LEU A 183 -8.15 -3.69 -9.58
N ALA A 184 -7.75 -3.13 -8.44
CA ALA A 184 -8.48 -2.04 -7.82
C ALA A 184 -7.56 -1.06 -7.08
N ALA A 185 -8.00 0.19 -6.95
CA ALA A 185 -7.28 1.21 -6.21
C ALA A 185 -8.25 2.18 -5.53
N SER A 186 -7.88 2.64 -4.33
CA SER A 186 -8.55 3.75 -3.68
C SER A 186 -7.56 4.92 -3.74
N PRO A 187 -7.76 5.92 -4.62
CA PRO A 187 -6.94 7.12 -4.59
C PRO A 187 -7.10 7.79 -3.20
N GLY A 188 -6.03 8.35 -2.66
CA GLY A 188 -6.12 9.14 -1.41
C GLY A 188 -6.70 10.54 -1.65
N ILE A 189 -6.65 11.41 -0.63
CA ILE A 189 -7.09 12.84 -0.64
C ILE A 189 -6.67 13.61 -1.91
N TYR A 190 -5.62 13.17 -2.60
CA TYR A 190 -5.12 13.76 -3.84
C TYR A 190 -6.01 13.46 -5.07
N LYS A 191 -7.33 13.69 -4.96
CA LYS A 191 -8.25 13.74 -6.11
C LYS A 191 -8.18 15.09 -6.86
N LEU A 192 -7.02 15.74 -6.87
CA LEU A 192 -6.79 16.93 -7.70
C LEU A 192 -6.40 16.57 -9.14
N TRP A 193 -5.78 15.41 -9.35
CA TRP A 193 -5.18 15.06 -10.64
C TRP A 193 -6.05 14.15 -11.51
N THR A 194 -7.11 13.55 -10.94
CA THR A 194 -7.99 12.62 -11.66
C THR A 194 -9.19 13.29 -12.33
N TYR A 195 -9.24 14.62 -12.44
CA TYR A 195 -10.23 15.29 -13.30
C TYR A 195 -9.87 15.21 -14.79
N TYR A 196 -8.68 14.70 -15.15
CA TYR A 196 -8.28 14.57 -16.56
C TYR A 196 -8.24 13.12 -17.10
N TYR A 197 -8.52 12.10 -16.29
CA TYR A 197 -8.32 10.71 -16.76
C TYR A 197 -9.36 9.68 -16.29
N VAL A 198 -10.32 10.05 -15.45
CA VAL A 198 -11.34 9.11 -14.96
C VAL A 198 -12.70 9.79 -14.96
N GLU A 199 -13.16 10.19 -16.14
CA GLU A 199 -14.60 10.20 -16.38
C GLU A 199 -15.05 8.74 -16.56
N CYS A 200 -16.17 8.40 -15.93
CA CYS A 200 -16.73 7.06 -15.70
C CYS A 200 -16.77 6.13 -16.91
#